data_AF-A0A957IA45-F1
#
_entry.id   AF-A0A957IA45-F1
#
_cell.length_a   1.000
_cell.length_b   1.000
_cell.length_c   1.000
_cell.angle_alpha   90.00
_cell.angle_beta   90.00
_cell.angle_gamma   90.00
#
_symmetry.space_group_name_H-M   'P 1'
#
loop_
_entity.id
_entity.type
_entity.pdbx_description
1 polymer ?
#
loop_
_entity_poly.entity_id
_entity_poly.type
_entity_poly.pdbx_seq_one_letter_code
_entity_poly.pdbx_strand_id
1 'polypeptide(L)' 'MKNVTGLRCVICQKVYQPDEALYVCPDHGNEGILDVEYDYAAIRAEVGDVLPDASGGMFAYRPFLP' A
#
# COMPACT_ATOMS: atom_id res chain seq x y z
N MET A 1 -5.37 6.23 1.06
CA MET A 1 -5.51 4.86 0.51
C MET A 1 -6.02 4.81 -0.94
N LYS A 2 -6.04 5.92 -1.69
CA LYS A 2 -6.49 5.95 -3.10
C LYS A 2 -5.77 4.93 -3.99
N ASN A 3 -4.47 4.75 -3.77
CA ASN A 3 -3.62 3.92 -4.61
C ASN A 3 -3.45 2.50 -4.06
N VAL A 4 -4.23 2.09 -3.05
CA VAL A 4 -4.11 0.77 -2.42
C VAL A 4 -5.26 -0.11 -2.88
N THR A 5 -4.93 -1.28 -3.40
CA THR A 5 -5.88 -2.31 -3.87
C THR A 5 -6.21 -3.34 -2.80
N GLY A 6 -5.35 -3.49 -1.79
CA GLY A 6 -5.57 -4.43 -0.72
C GLY A 6 -4.46 -4.43 0.33
N LEU A 7 -4.73 -5.15 1.41
CA LEU A 7 -3.85 -5.41 2.52
C LEU A 7 -3.69 -6.93 2.66
N ARG A 8 -2.52 -7.47 2.31
CA ARG A 8 -2.29 -8.91 2.29
C ARG A 8 -1.59 -9.38 3.57
N CYS A 9 -2.18 -10.36 4.26
CA CYS A 9 -1.49 -10.99 5.38
C CYS A 9 -0.28 -11.79 4.91
N VAL A 10 0.89 -11.51 5.49
CA VAL A 10 2.13 -12.21 5.16
C VAL A 10 2.14 -13.69 5.57
N ILE A 11 1.26 -14.08 6.49
CA ILE A 11 1.13 -15.48 6.98
C ILE A 11 0.13 -16.27 6.13
N CYS A 12 -1.14 -15.86 6.10
CA CYS A 12 -2.20 -16.65 5.44
C CYS A 12 -2.55 -16.21 4.02
N GLN A 13 -1.91 -15.15 3.51
CA GLN A 13 -2.12 -14.62 2.15
C GLN A 13 -3.52 -14.08 1.86
N LYS A 14 -4.39 -14.00 2.88
CA LYS A 14 -5.71 -13.38 2.78
C LYS A 14 -5.56 -11.88 2.53
N VAL A 15 -6.35 -11.37 1.61
CA VAL A 15 -6.38 -9.95 1.24
C VAL A 15 -7.62 -9.31 1.84
N TYR A 16 -7.41 -8.18 2.52
CA TYR A 16 -8.45 -7.32 3.08
C TYR A 16 -8.50 -6.03 2.26
N GLN A 17 -9.70 -5.45 2.14
CA GLN A 17 -9.82 -4.11 1.61
C GLN A 17 -9.22 -3.10 2.61
N PRO A 18 -8.74 -1.94 2.13
CA PRO A 18 -8.06 -0.98 2.98
C PRO A 18 -8.92 -0.46 4.15
N ASP A 19 -10.25 -0.50 4.02
CA ASP A 19 -11.23 -0.12 5.05
C ASP A 19 -11.70 -1.27 5.96
N GLU A 20 -11.32 -2.52 5.68
CA GLU A 20 -11.74 -3.71 6.42
C GLU A 20 -10.84 -4.06 7.63
N ALA A 21 -9.59 -3.62 7.64
CA ALA A 21 -8.62 -3.95 8.69
C ALA A 21 -7.76 -2.74 9.07
N LEU A 22 -7.48 -2.59 10.37
CA LEU A 22 -6.69 -1.46 10.88
C LEU A 22 -5.21 -1.61 10.51
N TYR A 23 -4.53 -2.63 11.05
CA TYR A 23 -3.07 -2.82 10.87
C TYR A 23 -2.60 -4.27 10.97
N VAL A 24 -3.47 -5.20 11.40
CA VAL A 24 -3.13 -6.60 11.63
C VAL A 24 -4.22 -7.52 11.10
N CYS A 25 -3.82 -8.71 10.66
CA CYS A 25 -4.72 -9.78 10.26
C CYS A 25 -5.57 -10.24 11.46
N PRO A 26 -6.90 -10.20 11.38
CA PRO A 26 -7.80 -10.68 12.44
C PRO A 26 -7.55 -12.15 12.82
N ASP A 27 -7.07 -12.96 11.89
CA ASP A 27 -6.85 -14.39 12.08
C ASP A 27 -5.52 -14.71 12.79
N HIS A 28 -4.55 -13.77 12.83
CA HIS A 28 -3.19 -14.00 13.35
C HIS A 28 -2.70 -12.93 14.36
N GLY A 29 -3.54 -11.93 14.66
CA GLY A 29 -3.20 -10.88 15.62
C GLY A 29 -1.89 -10.16 15.30
N ASN A 30 -1.08 -9.89 16.32
CA ASN A 30 0.16 -9.12 16.19
C ASN A 30 1.23 -9.76 15.29
N GLU A 31 1.17 -11.08 15.07
CA GLU A 31 2.09 -11.77 14.14
C GLU A 31 1.63 -11.61 12.68
N GLY A 32 0.35 -11.32 12.46
CA GLY A 32 -0.28 -11.16 11.17
C GLY A 32 -0.09 -9.79 10.55
N ILE A 33 1.14 -9.40 10.25
CA ILE A 33 1.43 -8.14 9.53
C ILE A 33 0.71 -8.15 8.17
N LEU A 34 0.12 -7.01 7.80
CA LEU A 34 -0.52 -6.79 6.50
C LEU A 34 0.38 -5.95 5.60
N ASP A 35 0.78 -6.49 4.45
CA ASP A 35 1.50 -5.76 3.40
C ASP A 35 0.53 -4.98 2.52
N VAL A 36 0.91 -3.76 2.16
CA VAL A 36 0.12 -2.88 1.29
C VAL A 36 0.32 -3.25 -0.18
N GLU A 37 -0.77 -3.53 -0.89
CA GLU A 37 -0.75 -3.80 -2.33
C GLU A 37 -1.19 -2.55 -3.11
N TYR A 38 -0.30 -1.97 -3.92
CA TYR A 38 -0.58 -0.75 -4.67
C TYR A 38 -1.17 -1.00 -6.06
N ASP A 39 -2.04 -0.09 -6.50
CA ASP A 39 -2.44 0.05 -7.90
C ASP A 39 -1.35 0.81 -8.68
N TYR A 40 -0.33 0.08 -9.11
CA TYR A 40 0.75 0.65 -9.91
C TYR A 40 0.28 1.18 -11.26
N ALA A 41 -0.79 0.64 -11.83
CA ALA A 41 -1.32 1.11 -13.11
C ALA A 41 -1.96 2.49 -12.95
N ALA A 42 -2.78 2.69 -11.91
CA ALA A 42 -3.35 4.00 -11.59
C ALA A 42 -2.27 5.03 -11.22
N ILE A 43 -1.30 4.64 -10.39
CA ILE A 43 -0.15 5.49 -10.04
C ILE A 43 0.59 5.95 -11.30
N ARG A 44 0.91 5.00 -12.20
CA ARG A 44 1.61 5.30 -13.45
C ARG A 44 0.79 6.20 -14.37
N ALA A 45 -0.53 6.05 -14.42
CA ALA A 45 -1.39 6.92 -15.21
C ALA A 45 -1.40 8.38 -14.71
N GLU A 46 -1.22 8.59 -13.40
CA GLU A 46 -1.21 9.93 -12.80
C GLU A 46 0.15 10.62 -12.89
N VAL A 47 1.24 9.88 -12.70
CA VAL A 47 2.60 10.46 -12.62
C VAL A 47 3.44 10.25 -13.88
N GLY A 48 3.11 9.25 -14.68
CA GLY A 48 3.89 8.87 -15.85
C GLY A 48 5.11 8.01 -15.52
N ASP A 49 6.07 8.00 -16.43
CA ASP A 49 7.23 7.09 -16.39
C ASP A 49 8.46 7.66 -15.67
N VAL A 50 8.41 8.93 -15.27
CA VAL A 50 9.52 9.63 -14.62
C VAL A 50 9.15 9.93 -13.18
N LEU A 51 9.93 9.40 -12.25
CA LEU A 51 9.73 9.64 -10.82
C LEU A 51 10.14 11.07 -10.44
N PRO A 52 9.50 11.66 -9.42
CA PRO A 52 9.90 12.96 -8.89
C PRO A 52 11.30 12.90 -8.28
N ASP A 53 11.98 14.05 -8.25
CA ASP A 53 13.28 14.19 -7.59
C ASP A 53 13.18 13.81 -6.11
N ALA A 54 14.00 12.84 -5.69
CA ALA A 54 13.98 12.26 -4.36
C ALA A 54 14.75 13.08 -3.30
N SER A 55 15.27 14.25 -3.67
CA SER A 55 16.00 15.14 -2.74
C SER A 55 15.18 15.53 -1.50
N GLY A 56 13.85 15.52 -1.59
CA GLY A 56 12.92 15.70 -0.47
C GLY A 56 12.70 14.47 0.43
N GLY A 57 13.43 13.37 0.22
CA GLY A 57 13.26 12.11 0.95
C GLY A 57 11.95 11.40 0.62
N MET A 58 11.41 10.62 1.58
CA MET A 58 10.19 9.81 1.36
C MET A 58 9.00 10.65 0.88
N PHE A 59 8.93 11.93 1.28
CA PHE A 59 7.77 12.76 0.98
C PHE A 59 7.71 13.27 -0.47
N ALA A 60 8.80 13.14 -1.25
CA ALA A 60 8.76 13.33 -2.70
C ALA A 60 7.75 12.38 -3.37
N TYR A 61 7.48 11.23 -2.73
CA TYR A 61 6.58 10.17 -3.19
C TYR A 61 5.16 10.27 -2.61
N ARG A 62 4.82 11.37 -1.90
CA ARG A 62 3.48 11.60 -1.31
C ARG A 62 2.30 11.28 -2.24
N PRO A 63 2.34 11.57 -3.56
CA PRO A 63 1.24 11.22 -4.46
C PRO A 63 0.94 9.71 -4.52
N PHE A 64 1.92 8.86 -4.18
CA PHE A 64 1.81 7.40 -4.21
C PHE A 64 1.53 6.79 -2.85
N LEU A 65 1.89 7.46 -1.76
CA LEU A 65 1.83 6.90 -0.41
C LEU A 65 0.39 6.56 0.03
N PRO A 66 0.20 5.56 0.91
CA PRO A 66 -1.11 5.14 1.42
C PRO A 66 -1.79 6.20 2.29
#